data_AF-A0A955V840-F1
#
_entry.id   AF-A0A955V840-F1
#
_cell.length_a   1.000
_cell.length_b   1.000
_cell.length_c   1.000
_cell.angle_alpha   90.00
_cell.angle_beta   90.00
_cell.angle_gamma   90.00
#
_symmetry.space_group_name_H-M   'P 1'
#
loop_
_entity.id
_entity.type
_entity.pdbx_description
1 polymer ?
#
loop_
_entity_poly.entity_id
_entity_poly.type
_entity_poly.pdbx_seq_one_letter_code
_entity_poly.pdbx_strand_id
1 'polypeptide(L)'
;ARDLAAARTDAARAAVLAEGRRALEGAFRDVVMPAWRGTDWDFYGTTRTPGAGAIACGHFVATALTDLGFDAARLRLGQAASEHIARTFVPKEALLRFSDRAAADVVAAVRANGPGVYALGLDRHAGFLDVRADGAVLMCHAGPMEGVVCEDAATAPAFVSRYRVAARLFGDDMVRGWLAGRRWEVFTTSAR
;
A
#
# COMPACT_ATOMS: atom_id res chain seq x y z
N ALA A 1 3.21 19.43 8.34
CA ALA A 1 2.53 20.66 7.89
C ALA A 1 3.41 21.91 7.94
N ARG A 2 3.98 22.24 9.11
CA ARG A 2 4.70 23.51 9.34
C ARG A 2 5.84 23.76 8.34
N ASP A 3 6.67 22.76 8.07
CA ASP A 3 7.83 22.92 7.17
C ASP A 3 7.40 23.12 5.71
N LEU A 4 6.35 22.43 5.27
CA LEU A 4 5.78 22.62 3.93
C LEU A 4 5.18 24.01 3.76
N ALA A 5 4.50 24.53 4.80
CA ALA A 5 3.94 25.88 4.80
C ALA A 5 5.03 26.96 4.86
N ALA A 6 6.16 26.68 5.52
CA ALA A 6 7.31 27.58 5.59
C ALA A 6 8.17 27.57 4.31
N ALA A 7 8.06 26.55 3.46
CA ALA A 7 8.80 26.45 2.21
C ALA A 7 8.33 27.51 1.20
N ARG A 8 9.24 28.46 0.88
CA ARG A 8 8.95 29.62 0.01
C ARG A 8 9.22 29.36 -1.48
N THR A 9 9.97 28.32 -1.81
CA THR A 9 10.32 27.96 -3.20
C THR A 9 9.82 26.57 -3.54
N ASP A 10 9.67 26.29 -4.84
CA ASP A 10 9.24 24.97 -5.31
C ASP A 10 10.28 23.89 -5.01
N ALA A 11 11.56 24.25 -5.08
CA ALA A 11 12.65 23.36 -4.67
C ALA A 11 12.56 22.99 -3.17
N ALA A 12 12.28 23.95 -2.29
CA ALA A 12 12.11 23.69 -0.87
C ALA A 12 10.87 22.82 -0.59
N ARG A 13 9.75 23.06 -1.30
CA ARG A 13 8.55 22.23 -1.20
C ARG A 13 8.83 20.80 -1.65
N ALA A 14 9.50 20.64 -2.79
CA ALA A 14 9.89 19.33 -3.31
C ALA A 14 10.81 18.58 -2.32
N ALA A 15 11.74 19.27 -1.66
CA ALA A 15 12.62 18.68 -0.64
C ALA A 15 11.82 18.14 0.56
N VAL A 16 10.87 18.93 1.09
CA VAL A 16 10.00 18.50 2.19
C VAL A 16 9.15 17.29 1.80
N LEU A 17 8.60 17.27 0.58
CA LEU A 17 7.81 16.14 0.10
C LEU A 17 8.66 14.88 -0.12
N ALA A 18 9.87 15.03 -0.63
CA ALA A 18 10.81 13.93 -0.79
C ALA A 18 11.24 13.35 0.57
N GLU A 19 11.45 14.20 1.57
CA GLU A 19 11.73 13.76 2.95
C GLU A 19 10.54 13.02 3.56
N GLY A 20 9.33 13.57 3.45
CA GLY A 20 8.11 12.89 3.92
C GLY A 20 7.90 11.53 3.26
N ARG A 21 8.14 11.42 1.94
CA ARG A 21 8.10 10.13 1.23
C ARG A 21 9.12 9.14 1.79
N ARG A 22 10.37 9.56 1.98
CA ARG A 22 11.42 8.70 2.57
C ARG A 22 11.05 8.24 3.98
N ALA A 23 10.49 9.13 4.80
CA ALA A 23 10.06 8.80 6.15
C ALA A 23 8.92 7.76 6.16
N LEU A 24 7.91 7.92 5.30
CA LEU A 24 6.80 6.97 5.16
C LEU A 24 7.27 5.61 4.64
N GLU A 25 8.12 5.58 3.62
CA GLU A 25 8.69 4.32 3.10
C GLU A 25 9.59 3.64 4.13
N GLY A 26 10.40 4.39 4.87
CA GLY A 26 11.22 3.88 5.97
C GLY A 26 10.36 3.29 7.09
N ALA A 27 9.36 4.04 7.56
CA ALA A 27 8.43 3.55 8.59
C ALA A 27 7.68 2.28 8.14
N PHE A 28 7.27 2.20 6.87
CA PHE A 28 6.65 0.99 6.32
C PHE A 28 7.60 -0.22 6.46
N ARG A 29 8.86 -0.06 6.02
CA ARG A 29 9.86 -1.14 5.96
C ARG A 29 10.41 -1.54 7.33
N ASP A 30 10.66 -0.56 8.18
CA ASP A 30 11.46 -0.72 9.39
C ASP A 30 10.60 -0.81 10.66
N VAL A 31 9.32 -0.41 10.59
CA VAL A 31 8.40 -0.41 11.74
C VAL A 31 7.16 -1.26 11.45
N VAL A 32 6.40 -0.92 10.41
CA VAL A 32 5.08 -1.54 10.17
C VAL A 32 5.23 -3.00 9.74
N MET A 33 6.01 -3.29 8.69
CA MET A 33 6.16 -4.67 8.21
C MET A 33 6.79 -5.60 9.25
N PRO A 34 7.85 -5.22 9.99
CA PRO A 34 8.41 -6.07 11.05
C PRO A 34 7.43 -6.33 12.20
N ALA A 35 6.65 -5.32 12.62
CA ALA A 35 5.68 -5.50 13.70
C ALA A 35 4.57 -6.48 13.32
N TRP A 36 4.06 -6.39 12.09
CA TRP A 36 2.95 -7.21 11.62
C TRP A 36 3.35 -8.63 11.21
N ARG A 37 4.63 -8.89 10.88
CA ARG A 37 5.11 -10.19 10.42
C ARG A 37 4.64 -11.34 11.33
N GLY A 38 4.08 -12.38 10.72
CA GLY A 38 3.61 -13.57 11.43
C GLY A 38 2.29 -13.39 12.17
N THR A 39 1.63 -12.23 12.08
CA THR A 39 0.25 -12.09 12.59
C THR A 39 -0.66 -13.02 11.80
N ASP A 40 -1.46 -13.83 12.50
CA ASP A 40 -2.32 -14.83 11.89
C ASP A 40 -3.29 -14.21 10.87
N TRP A 41 -3.70 -15.03 9.92
CA TRP A 41 -4.71 -14.67 8.94
C TRP A 41 -6.05 -15.34 9.24
N ASP A 42 -7.13 -14.59 9.05
CA ASP A 42 -8.51 -15.10 9.02
C ASP A 42 -9.30 -14.25 8.02
N PHE A 43 -10.26 -14.87 7.32
CA PHE A 43 -11.06 -14.19 6.31
C PHE A 43 -11.86 -13.00 6.88
N TYR A 44 -12.29 -13.08 8.13
CA TYR A 44 -12.98 -12.03 8.88
C TYR A 44 -12.05 -11.34 9.90
N GLY A 45 -10.75 -11.62 9.84
CA GLY A 45 -9.75 -11.05 10.73
C GLY A 45 -9.70 -9.52 10.62
N THR A 46 -9.85 -8.85 11.76
CA THR A 46 -9.89 -7.37 11.84
C THR A 46 -9.01 -6.81 12.94
N THR A 47 -8.10 -7.64 13.50
CA THR A 47 -7.23 -7.24 14.61
C THR A 47 -6.50 -5.92 14.32
N ARG A 48 -6.20 -5.20 15.39
CA ARG A 48 -5.43 -3.96 15.38
C ARG A 48 -4.08 -4.11 16.08
N THR A 49 -3.82 -5.30 16.60
CA THR A 49 -2.64 -5.58 17.41
C THR A 49 -1.75 -6.53 16.63
N PRO A 50 -0.58 -6.06 16.14
CA PRO A 50 0.39 -6.94 15.52
C PRO A 50 0.77 -8.11 16.44
N GLY A 51 0.86 -9.32 15.89
CA GLY A 51 1.20 -10.55 16.63
C GLY A 51 0.07 -11.09 17.52
N ALA A 52 -1.14 -10.52 17.49
CA ALA A 52 -2.27 -11.00 18.28
C ALA A 52 -3.59 -11.01 17.50
N GLY A 53 -4.32 -12.12 17.61
CA GLY A 53 -5.53 -12.36 16.81
C GLY A 53 -5.19 -12.50 15.33
N ALA A 54 -6.19 -12.28 14.46
CA ALA A 54 -6.03 -12.50 13.03
C ALA A 54 -6.44 -11.29 12.18
N ILE A 55 -5.86 -11.17 10.98
CA ILE A 55 -6.11 -10.08 10.03
C ILE A 55 -6.34 -10.58 8.60
N ALA A 56 -7.41 -10.10 7.95
CA ALA A 56 -7.66 -10.35 6.54
C ALA A 56 -6.81 -9.44 5.64
N CYS A 57 -6.63 -9.80 4.37
CA CYS A 57 -5.74 -9.11 3.44
C CYS A 57 -6.07 -7.62 3.22
N GLY A 58 -7.34 -7.28 2.97
CA GLY A 58 -7.77 -5.88 2.84
C GLY A 58 -7.65 -5.11 4.16
N HIS A 59 -7.98 -5.75 5.29
CA HIS A 59 -7.82 -5.16 6.62
C HIS A 59 -6.36 -4.92 6.99
N PHE A 60 -5.43 -5.77 6.54
CA PHE A 60 -4.01 -5.55 6.70
C PHE A 60 -3.55 -4.30 5.95
N VAL A 61 -3.90 -4.16 4.67
CA VAL A 61 -3.56 -2.96 3.88
C VAL A 61 -4.11 -1.70 4.55
N ALA A 62 -5.38 -1.72 4.94
CA ALA A 62 -6.01 -0.58 5.61
C ALA A 62 -5.35 -0.26 6.96
N THR A 63 -5.03 -1.27 7.76
CA THR A 63 -4.43 -1.09 9.08
C THR A 63 -2.99 -0.58 8.98
N ALA A 64 -2.19 -1.14 8.08
CA ALA A 64 -0.83 -0.68 7.82
C ALA A 64 -0.78 0.80 7.38
N LEU A 65 -1.73 1.25 6.54
CA LEU A 65 -1.84 2.66 6.17
C LEU A 65 -2.25 3.55 7.36
N THR A 66 -3.16 3.08 8.21
CA THR A 66 -3.52 3.85 9.43
C THR A 66 -2.39 3.87 10.46
N ASP A 67 -1.58 2.81 10.56
CA ASP A 67 -0.41 2.75 11.44
C ASP A 67 0.70 3.73 10.99
N LEU A 68 0.76 4.03 9.69
CA LEU A 68 1.58 5.12 9.14
C LEU A 68 1.00 6.52 9.39
N GLY A 69 -0.17 6.62 10.02
CA GLY A 69 -0.80 7.89 10.38
C GLY A 69 -1.72 8.48 9.31
N PHE A 70 -2.13 7.72 8.29
CA PHE A 70 -3.19 8.16 7.38
C PHE A 70 -4.57 8.06 8.06
N ASP A 71 -5.33 9.16 8.10
CA ASP A 71 -6.71 9.13 8.58
C ASP A 71 -7.65 8.62 7.47
N ALA A 72 -8.11 7.39 7.60
CA ALA A 72 -9.12 6.79 6.74
C ALA A 72 -10.04 5.89 7.58
N ALA A 73 -11.27 5.64 7.10
CA ALA A 73 -12.18 4.71 7.75
C ALA A 73 -11.71 3.25 7.61
N ARG A 74 -10.76 2.82 8.47
CA ARG A 74 -10.05 1.52 8.42
C ARG A 74 -10.92 0.32 8.07
N LEU A 75 -12.07 0.18 8.73
CA LEU A 75 -12.97 -0.96 8.49
C LEU A 75 -13.59 -0.91 7.10
N ARG A 76 -14.10 0.25 6.68
CA ARG A 76 -14.66 0.45 5.34
C ARG A 76 -13.61 0.29 4.25
N LEU A 77 -12.40 0.80 4.50
CA LEU A 77 -11.27 0.65 3.59
C LEU A 77 -10.88 -0.82 3.45
N GLY A 78 -10.75 -1.55 4.55
CA GLY A 78 -10.37 -2.96 4.53
C GLY A 78 -11.41 -3.89 3.91
N GLN A 79 -12.67 -3.46 3.84
CA GLN A 79 -13.77 -4.16 3.15
C GLN A 79 -13.90 -3.77 1.67
N ALA A 80 -13.22 -2.72 1.22
CA ALA A 80 -13.34 -2.26 -0.15
C ALA A 80 -12.69 -3.26 -1.13
N ALA A 81 -13.17 -3.26 -2.38
CA ALA A 81 -12.50 -3.98 -3.45
C ALA A 81 -11.03 -3.55 -3.53
N SER A 82 -10.15 -4.48 -3.88
CA SER A 82 -8.70 -4.27 -3.80
C SER A 82 -8.21 -3.04 -4.60
N GLU A 83 -8.78 -2.80 -5.78
CA GLU A 83 -8.54 -1.57 -6.55
C GLU A 83 -9.07 -0.31 -5.86
N HIS A 84 -10.22 -0.38 -5.18
CA HIS A 84 -10.82 0.76 -4.48
C HIS A 84 -9.97 1.22 -3.30
N ILE A 85 -9.25 0.29 -2.65
CA ILE A 85 -8.25 0.64 -1.64
C ILE A 85 -7.18 1.56 -2.26
N ALA A 86 -6.60 1.17 -3.39
CA ALA A 86 -5.62 1.99 -4.11
C ALA A 86 -6.22 3.35 -4.56
N ARG A 87 -7.43 3.33 -5.12
CA ARG A 87 -8.13 4.53 -5.61
C ARG A 87 -8.52 5.53 -4.52
N THR A 88 -8.54 5.10 -3.26
CA THR A 88 -8.76 6.02 -2.13
C THR A 88 -7.61 7.03 -2.02
N PHE A 89 -6.38 6.63 -2.40
CA PHE A 89 -5.18 7.45 -2.21
C PHE A 89 -4.52 7.91 -3.51
N VAL A 90 -4.75 7.16 -4.60
CA VAL A 90 -4.06 7.36 -5.88
C VAL A 90 -5.08 7.60 -6.99
N PRO A 91 -4.93 8.65 -7.82
CA PRO A 91 -5.85 8.94 -8.91
C PRO A 91 -5.85 7.82 -9.95
N LYS A 92 -7.00 7.58 -10.59
CA LYS A 92 -7.26 6.45 -11.51
C LYS A 92 -6.20 6.33 -12.61
N GLU A 93 -5.69 7.46 -13.07
CA GLU A 93 -4.76 7.63 -14.18
C GLU A 93 -3.33 7.19 -13.81
N ALA A 94 -3.01 7.15 -12.51
CA ALA A 94 -1.72 6.69 -11.99
C ALA A 94 -1.73 5.20 -11.57
N LEU A 95 -2.84 4.50 -11.78
CA LEU A 95 -2.93 3.05 -11.52
C LEU A 95 -2.38 2.28 -12.71
N LEU A 96 -1.43 1.37 -12.44
CA LEU A 96 -1.03 0.33 -13.37
C LEU A 96 -2.04 -0.81 -13.30
N ARG A 97 -2.65 -1.16 -14.44
CA ARG A 97 -3.64 -2.25 -14.55
C ARG A 97 -3.15 -3.30 -15.51
N PHE A 98 -3.31 -4.55 -15.13
CA PHE A 98 -2.87 -5.71 -15.90
C PHE A 98 -3.97 -6.76 -15.92
N SER A 99 -4.31 -7.24 -17.12
CA SER A 99 -5.30 -8.31 -17.32
C SER A 99 -4.66 -9.47 -18.07
N ASP A 100 -4.83 -10.68 -17.55
CA ASP A 100 -4.32 -11.93 -18.11
C ASP A 100 -2.82 -11.87 -18.46
N ARG A 101 -2.03 -11.21 -17.59
CA ARG A 101 -0.56 -11.10 -17.69
C ARG A 101 0.16 -12.04 -16.72
N ALA A 102 1.32 -12.54 -17.14
CA ALA A 102 2.20 -13.33 -16.30
C ALA A 102 2.73 -12.50 -15.11
N ALA A 103 2.96 -13.15 -13.97
CA ALA A 103 3.48 -12.51 -12.75
C ALA A 103 4.79 -11.74 -13.02
N ALA A 104 5.74 -12.38 -13.69
CA ALA A 104 7.05 -11.79 -14.00
C ALA A 104 6.94 -10.49 -14.82
N ASP A 105 6.02 -10.44 -15.80
CA ASP A 105 5.77 -9.24 -16.60
C ASP A 105 5.26 -8.07 -15.74
N VAL A 106 4.34 -8.38 -14.82
CA VAL A 106 3.77 -7.39 -13.91
C VAL A 106 4.84 -6.87 -12.95
N VAL A 107 5.65 -7.77 -12.38
CA VAL A 107 6.79 -7.40 -11.53
C VAL A 107 7.77 -6.50 -12.29
N ALA A 108 8.12 -6.85 -13.53
CA ALA A 108 9.01 -6.03 -14.35
C ALA A 108 8.43 -4.64 -14.64
N ALA A 109 7.13 -4.56 -14.97
CA ALA A 109 6.45 -3.29 -15.23
C ALA A 109 6.36 -2.40 -13.99
N VAL A 110 6.07 -2.98 -12.82
CA VAL A 110 6.05 -2.23 -11.54
C VAL A 110 7.46 -1.75 -11.19
N ARG A 111 8.48 -2.60 -11.34
CA ARG A 111 9.88 -2.24 -11.11
C ARG A 111 10.34 -1.08 -12.01
N ALA A 112 9.91 -1.06 -13.26
CA ALA A 112 10.21 0.03 -14.20
C ALA A 112 9.61 1.39 -13.77
N ASN A 113 8.61 1.40 -12.88
CA ASN A 113 8.06 2.63 -12.29
C ASN A 113 8.88 3.16 -11.10
N GLY A 114 10.00 2.50 -10.78
CA GLY A 114 11.01 2.93 -9.83
C GLY A 114 10.83 2.37 -8.41
N PRO A 115 11.83 2.54 -7.54
CA PRO A 115 11.75 2.11 -6.15
C PRO A 115 10.65 2.82 -5.37
N GLY A 116 10.03 2.12 -4.43
CA GLY A 116 8.97 2.64 -3.57
C GLY A 116 7.99 1.55 -3.12
N VAL A 117 6.97 1.97 -2.37
CA VAL A 117 5.90 1.09 -1.90
C VAL A 117 4.66 1.29 -2.78
N TYR A 118 4.04 0.20 -3.20
CA TYR A 118 2.85 0.21 -4.03
C TYR A 118 1.71 -0.52 -3.33
N ALA A 119 0.49 0.03 -3.37
CA ALA A 119 -0.69 -0.76 -3.06
C ALA A 119 -0.89 -1.79 -4.18
N LEU A 120 -1.11 -3.04 -3.79
CA LEU A 120 -1.38 -4.15 -4.69
C LEU A 120 -2.84 -4.59 -4.53
N GLY A 121 -3.56 -4.65 -5.64
CA GLY A 121 -4.87 -5.28 -5.72
C GLY A 121 -4.88 -6.44 -6.70
N LEU A 122 -5.45 -7.56 -6.29
CA LEU A 122 -5.68 -8.76 -7.08
C LEU A 122 -7.18 -9.09 -7.11
N ASP A 123 -7.60 -10.10 -7.87
CA ASP A 123 -9.01 -10.53 -7.99
C ASP A 123 -9.65 -10.89 -6.64
N ARG A 124 -8.89 -11.57 -5.79
CA ARG A 124 -9.36 -12.11 -4.49
C ARG A 124 -8.37 -11.85 -3.35
N HIS A 125 -7.48 -10.89 -3.55
CA HIS A 125 -6.40 -10.62 -2.60
C HIS A 125 -5.92 -9.17 -2.68
N ALA A 126 -5.24 -8.72 -1.63
CA ALA A 126 -4.70 -7.38 -1.53
C ALA A 126 -3.42 -7.38 -0.69
N GLY A 127 -2.55 -6.41 -0.92
CA GLY A 127 -1.30 -6.27 -0.19
C GLY A 127 -0.53 -5.04 -0.65
N PHE A 128 0.78 -5.15 -0.55
CA PHE A 128 1.73 -4.17 -1.06
C PHE A 128 2.78 -4.83 -1.95
N LEU A 129 3.39 -4.05 -2.84
CA LEU A 129 4.68 -4.37 -3.43
C LEU A 129 5.73 -3.38 -2.87
N ASP A 130 6.78 -3.89 -2.25
CA ASP A 130 7.97 -3.11 -1.88
C ASP A 130 9.03 -3.28 -2.98
N VAL A 131 9.18 -2.25 -3.82
CA VAL A 131 10.19 -2.20 -4.87
C VAL A 131 11.46 -1.56 -4.29
N ARG A 132 12.51 -2.35 -4.21
CA ARG A 132 13.80 -1.97 -3.64
C ARG A 132 14.70 -1.32 -4.70
N ALA A 133 15.69 -0.55 -4.23
CA ALA A 133 16.65 0.14 -5.10
C ALA A 133 17.57 -0.82 -5.87
N ASP A 134 17.81 -2.02 -5.34
CA ASP A 134 18.57 -3.10 -5.98
C ASP A 134 17.74 -3.89 -7.01
N GLY A 135 16.47 -3.54 -7.19
CA GLY A 135 15.56 -4.17 -8.14
C GLY A 135 14.78 -5.37 -7.61
N ALA A 136 14.94 -5.74 -6.33
CA ALA A 136 14.05 -6.72 -5.68
C ALA A 136 12.62 -6.17 -5.56
N VAL A 137 11.63 -7.05 -5.71
CA VAL A 137 10.21 -6.72 -5.56
C VAL A 137 9.56 -7.72 -4.62
N LEU A 138 9.21 -7.27 -3.43
CA LEU A 138 8.59 -8.10 -2.41
C LEU A 138 7.09 -7.87 -2.36
N MET A 139 6.29 -8.94 -2.36
CA MET A 139 4.87 -8.89 -2.07
C MET A 139 4.65 -9.01 -0.57
N CYS A 140 4.16 -7.95 0.07
CA CYS A 140 3.82 -7.93 1.48
C CYS A 140 2.30 -8.04 1.67
N HIS A 141 1.80 -9.10 2.30
CA HIS A 141 0.37 -9.36 2.42
C HIS A 141 0.05 -10.24 3.63
N ALA A 142 -1.24 -10.33 3.98
CA ALA A 142 -1.76 -11.30 4.95
C ALA A 142 -2.46 -12.45 4.22
N GLY A 143 -2.02 -13.70 4.40
CA GLY A 143 -2.59 -14.86 3.72
C GLY A 143 -2.70 -16.11 4.60
N PRO A 144 -3.48 -17.12 4.17
CA PRO A 144 -3.85 -18.28 4.99
C PRO A 144 -2.70 -19.21 5.39
N MET A 145 -1.54 -19.13 4.73
CA MET A 145 -0.40 -20.02 5.02
C MET A 145 0.51 -19.46 6.13
N GLU A 146 1.00 -18.24 5.95
CA GLU A 146 2.07 -17.65 6.78
C GLU A 146 1.59 -16.47 7.63
N GLY A 147 0.29 -16.15 7.59
CA GLY A 147 -0.21 -14.90 8.16
C GLY A 147 0.31 -13.70 7.35
N VAL A 148 0.77 -12.67 8.04
CA VAL A 148 1.43 -11.52 7.39
C VAL A 148 2.89 -11.84 7.04
N VAL A 149 3.22 -11.75 5.75
CA VAL A 149 4.56 -12.06 5.22
C VAL A 149 4.94 -11.10 4.09
N CYS A 150 6.24 -10.95 3.85
CA CYS A 150 6.79 -10.38 2.62
C CYS A 150 7.63 -11.46 1.91
N GLU A 151 7.27 -11.80 0.67
CA GLU A 151 7.93 -12.82 -0.15
C GLU A 151 8.24 -12.30 -1.56
N ASP A 152 9.09 -12.97 -2.34
CA ASP A 152 9.43 -12.55 -3.71
C ASP A 152 8.18 -12.57 -4.60
N ALA A 153 7.77 -11.40 -5.11
CA ALA A 153 6.56 -11.25 -5.91
C ALA A 153 6.60 -12.07 -7.22
N ALA A 154 7.78 -12.36 -7.76
CA ALA A 154 7.91 -13.13 -9.01
C ALA A 154 7.54 -14.61 -8.81
N THR A 155 7.72 -15.14 -7.60
CA THR A 155 7.50 -16.57 -7.28
C THR A 155 6.36 -16.80 -6.30
N ALA A 156 5.86 -15.77 -5.64
CA ALA A 156 4.81 -15.85 -4.63
C ALA A 156 3.53 -16.48 -5.21
N PRO A 157 3.04 -17.61 -4.67
CA PRO A 157 1.77 -18.21 -5.08
C PRO A 157 0.60 -17.23 -4.89
N ALA A 158 0.67 -16.40 -3.84
CA ALA A 158 -0.33 -15.38 -3.53
C ALA A 158 -0.43 -14.28 -4.60
N PHE A 159 0.59 -14.12 -5.46
CA PHE A 159 0.60 -13.13 -6.54
C PHE A 159 -0.10 -13.62 -7.81
N VAL A 160 -0.51 -14.89 -7.90
CA VAL A 160 -1.23 -15.44 -9.06
C VAL A 160 -2.66 -14.90 -9.12
N SER A 161 -2.98 -14.16 -10.19
CA SER A 161 -4.28 -13.53 -10.44
C SER A 161 -4.48 -13.31 -11.94
N ARG A 162 -5.73 -13.15 -12.39
CA ARG A 162 -6.05 -12.72 -13.76
C ARG A 162 -6.00 -11.21 -13.88
N TYR A 163 -6.49 -10.49 -12.88
CA TYR A 163 -6.42 -9.04 -12.81
C TYR A 163 -5.47 -8.59 -11.71
N ARG A 164 -4.61 -7.60 -12.03
CA ARG A 164 -3.72 -6.97 -11.06
C ARG A 164 -3.74 -5.46 -11.21
N VAL A 165 -3.71 -4.78 -10.08
CA VAL A 165 -3.56 -3.34 -9.97
C VAL A 165 -2.36 -3.04 -9.08
N ALA A 166 -1.49 -2.15 -9.52
CA ALA A 166 -0.45 -1.58 -8.68
C ALA A 166 -0.55 -0.05 -8.70
N ALA A 167 -0.47 0.57 -7.53
CA ALA A 167 -0.53 2.01 -7.38
C ALA A 167 0.59 2.49 -6.48
N ARG A 168 1.50 3.34 -6.99
CA ARG A 168 2.61 3.86 -6.21
C ARG A 168 2.07 4.75 -5.09
N LEU A 169 2.38 4.39 -3.85
CA LEU A 169 1.98 5.14 -2.68
C LEU A 169 2.98 6.25 -2.38
N PHE A 170 2.58 7.15 -1.48
CA PHE A 170 3.39 8.26 -0.99
C PHE A 170 3.86 9.22 -2.11
N GLY A 171 3.07 9.32 -3.17
CA GLY A 171 3.15 10.43 -4.12
C GLY A 171 2.90 11.78 -3.42
N ASP A 172 3.23 12.88 -4.10
CA ASP A 172 3.20 14.21 -3.50
C ASP A 172 1.87 14.57 -2.82
N ASP A 173 0.72 14.25 -3.43
CA ASP A 173 -0.59 14.54 -2.81
C ASP A 173 -0.81 13.72 -1.53
N MET A 174 -0.42 12.44 -1.51
CA MET A 174 -0.49 11.62 -0.31
C MET A 174 0.38 12.20 0.81
N VAL A 175 1.62 12.60 0.50
CA VAL A 175 2.53 13.18 1.50
C VAL A 175 2.00 14.53 2.00
N ARG A 176 1.47 15.38 1.12
CA ARG A 176 0.82 16.65 1.51
C ARG A 176 -0.38 16.39 2.43
N GLY A 177 -1.24 15.45 2.07
CA GLY A 177 -2.40 15.06 2.86
C GLY A 177 -2.00 14.53 4.22
N TRP A 178 -1.03 13.62 4.28
CA TRP A 178 -0.48 13.09 5.53
C TRP A 178 0.10 14.19 6.42
N LEU A 179 0.95 15.06 5.87
CA LEU A 179 1.53 16.20 6.60
C LEU A 179 0.48 17.17 7.14
N ALA A 180 -0.69 17.24 6.51
CA ALA A 180 -1.80 18.11 6.88
C ALA A 180 -2.87 17.42 7.75
N GLY A 181 -2.74 16.12 8.05
CA GLY A 181 -3.76 15.35 8.75
C GLY A 181 -5.07 15.23 7.95
N ARG A 182 -4.98 15.19 6.62
CA ARG A 182 -6.14 15.05 5.73
C ARG A 182 -6.83 13.71 6.00
N ARG A 183 -8.15 13.77 6.18
CA ARG A 183 -9.02 12.61 6.13
C ARG A 183 -9.24 12.13 4.70
N TRP A 184 -9.01 10.85 4.45
CA TRP A 184 -9.20 10.18 3.17
C TRP A 184 -10.55 9.47 3.14
N GLU A 185 -11.42 9.94 2.26
CA GLU A 185 -12.71 9.30 2.03
C GLU A 185 -12.53 8.07 1.15
N VAL A 186 -12.99 6.92 1.65
CA VAL A 186 -12.84 5.63 0.96
C VAL A 186 -13.53 5.71 -0.39
N PHE A 187 -12.78 5.39 -1.44
CA PHE A 187 -13.34 5.40 -2.79
C PHE A 187 -14.48 4.39 -2.89
N THR A 188 -15.64 4.89 -3.33
CA THR A 188 -16.80 4.08 -3.71
C THR A 188 -17.18 4.43 -5.14
N THR A 189 -17.54 3.43 -5.93
CA THR A 189 -18.37 3.71 -7.11
C THR A 189 -19.70 4.19 -6.56
N SER A 190 -20.06 5.46 -6.79
CA SER A 190 -21.41 5.93 -6.52
C SER A 190 -22.39 4.90 -7.09
N ALA A 191 -23.36 4.45 -6.29
CA ALA A 191 -24.54 3.84 -6.88
C ALA A 191 -25.09 4.86 -7.88
N ARG A 192 -25.26 4.45 -9.13
CA ARG A 192 -26.09 5.22 -10.05
C ARG A 192 -27.50 5.27 -9.50
#